data_AF-A0A922IS32-F1
#
_entry.id   AF-A0A922IS32-F1
#
_cell.length_a   1.000
_cell.length_b   1.000
_cell.length_c   1.000
_cell.angle_alpha   90.00
_cell.angle_beta   90.00
_cell.angle_gamma   90.00
#
_symmetry.space_group_name_H-M   'P 1'
#
loop_
_entity.id
_entity.type
_entity.pdbx_description
1 polymer ?
#
loop_
_entity_poly.entity_id
_entity_poly.type
_entity_poly.pdbx_seq_one_letter_code
_entity_poly.pdbx_strand_id
1 'polypeptide(L)'
;MVVSYHSELRSLLPRRESERRNHLLNRHCETLSAIETRLSLLKMSIMRYADKDRCCFFPGKVLDEMEGVCRFIRLNQGVPIRPYDILHELRDISSMAMEHFEENILPSLHLKSDLGKKAFFFRAMCYCYGSIG
;
A
#
# COMPACT_ATOMS: atom_id res chain seq x y z
N MET A 1 8.79 4.38 -7.27
CA MET A 1 8.86 3.10 -7.99
C MET A 1 7.53 2.78 -8.67
N VAL A 2 6.45 2.54 -7.92
CA VAL A 2 5.10 2.25 -8.48
C VAL A 2 4.59 3.36 -9.42
N VAL A 3 4.66 4.63 -8.98
CA VAL A 3 4.17 5.78 -9.77
C VAL A 3 4.91 5.94 -11.09
N SER A 4 6.23 5.80 -11.07
CA SER A 4 7.06 5.88 -12.27
C SER A 4 6.70 4.77 -13.26
N TYR A 5 6.58 3.53 -12.77
CA TYR A 5 6.24 2.38 -13.59
C TYR A 5 4.82 2.47 -14.17
N HIS A 6 3.84 2.95 -13.39
CA HIS A 6 2.49 3.17 -13.87
C HIS A 6 2.45 4.22 -15.00
N SER A 7 3.18 5.33 -14.85
CA SER A 7 3.27 6.34 -15.90
C SER A 7 3.90 5.80 -17.18
N GLU A 8 4.94 4.98 -17.06
CA GLU A 8 5.59 4.30 -18.20
C GLU A 8 4.60 3.36 -18.90
N LEU A 9 3.93 2.48 -18.15
CA LEU A 9 3.00 1.49 -18.73
C LEU A 9 1.79 2.17 -19.38
N ARG A 10 1.29 3.25 -18.77
CA ARG A 10 0.17 4.05 -19.31
C ARG A 10 0.54 4.76 -20.61
N SER A 11 1.82 5.10 -20.81
CA SER A 11 2.30 5.71 -22.06
C SER A 11 2.24 4.76 -23.26
N LEU A 12 2.21 3.45 -23.03
CA LEU A 12 2.09 2.41 -24.06
C LEU A 12 0.64 2.19 -24.53
N LEU A 13 -0.34 2.80 -23.85
CA LEU A 13 -1.75 2.64 -24.21
C LEU A 13 -2.12 3.52 -25.41
N PRO A 14 -3.04 3.05 -26.27
CA PRO A 14 -3.65 3.88 -27.31
C PRO A 14 -4.25 5.17 -26.74
N ARG A 15 -4.12 6.27 -27.49
CA ARG A 15 -4.69 7.57 -27.10
C ARG A 15 -6.22 7.52 -27.04
N ARG A 16 -6.86 6.79 -27.96
CA ARG A 16 -8.32 6.65 -28.02
C ARG A 16 -8.82 5.71 -26.93
N GLU A 17 -9.83 6.16 -26.20
CA GLU A 17 -10.43 5.43 -25.08
C GLU A 17 -11.08 4.10 -25.52
N SER A 18 -11.74 4.05 -26.68
CA SER A 18 -12.35 2.84 -27.21
C SER A 18 -11.33 1.72 -27.48
N GLU A 19 -10.15 2.08 -28.00
CA GLU A 19 -9.05 1.15 -28.26
C GLU A 19 -8.37 0.73 -26.95
N ARG A 20 -8.20 1.68 -26.02
CA ARG A 20 -7.63 1.42 -24.70
C ARG A 20 -8.43 0.38 -23.91
N ARG A 21 -9.77 0.44 -23.89
CA ARG A 21 -10.60 -0.53 -23.14
C ARG A 21 -10.39 -1.98 -23.56
N ASN A 22 -10.06 -2.20 -24.84
CA ASN A 22 -9.83 -3.51 -25.41
C ASN A 22 -8.34 -3.92 -25.38
N HIS A 23 -7.46 -3.02 -24.94
CA HIS A 23 -6.03 -3.25 -24.91
C HIS A 23 -5.64 -4.15 -23.72
N LEU A 24 -4.75 -5.10 -23.96
CA LEU A 24 -4.28 -6.06 -22.95
C LEU A 24 -3.75 -5.36 -21.69
N LEU A 25 -2.93 -4.32 -21.87
CA LEU A 25 -2.32 -3.54 -20.78
C LEU A 25 -3.32 -2.69 -19.96
N ASN A 26 -4.57 -2.54 -20.40
CA ASN A 26 -5.54 -1.70 -19.68
C ASN A 26 -5.82 -2.25 -18.28
N ARG A 27 -5.98 -3.58 -18.15
CA ARG A 27 -6.18 -4.24 -16.84
C ARG A 27 -4.94 -4.12 -15.93
N HIS A 28 -3.75 -4.08 -16.51
CA HIS A 28 -2.51 -3.84 -15.78
C HIS A 28 -2.45 -2.41 -15.23
N CYS A 29 -2.82 -1.41 -16.04
CA CYS A 29 -2.88 -0.02 -15.61
C CYS A 29 -3.98 0.21 -14.56
N GLU A 30 -5.14 -0.43 -14.69
CA GLU A 30 -6.20 -0.41 -13.67
C GLU A 30 -5.69 -0.99 -12.33
N THR A 31 -4.94 -2.09 -12.39
CA THR A 31 -4.35 -2.71 -11.20
C THR A 31 -3.32 -1.80 -10.54
N LEU A 32 -2.41 -1.19 -11.31
CA LEU A 32 -1.43 -0.23 -10.79
C LEU A 32 -2.09 1.02 -10.19
N SER A 33 -3.15 1.54 -10.82
CA SER A 33 -3.95 2.65 -10.28
C SER A 33 -4.58 2.30 -8.92
N ALA A 34 -5.04 1.06 -8.76
CA ALA A 34 -5.58 0.59 -7.49
C ALA A 34 -4.50 0.52 -6.40
N ILE A 35 -3.27 0.09 -6.74
CA ILE A 35 -2.12 0.09 -5.81
C ILE A 35 -1.78 1.52 -5.38
N GLU A 36 -1.72 2.48 -6.32
CA GLU A 36 -1.46 3.89 -6.01
C GLU A 36 -2.52 4.47 -5.06
N THR A 37 -3.79 4.12 -5.28
CA THR A 37 -4.90 4.52 -4.41
C THR A 37 -4.71 3.95 -3.00
N ARG A 38 -4.35 2.66 -2.89
CA ARG A 38 -4.08 2.02 -1.60
C ARG A 38 -2.90 2.64 -0.87
N LEU A 39 -1.82 2.96 -1.60
CA LEU A 39 -0.66 3.63 -1.03
C LEU A 39 -1.02 5.02 -0.50
N SER A 40 -1.88 5.74 -1.21
CA SER A 40 -2.38 7.04 -0.78
C SER A 40 -3.22 6.94 0.49
N LEU A 41 -4.09 5.93 0.59
CA LEU A 41 -4.86 5.65 1.81
C LEU A 41 -3.96 5.32 3.01
N LEU A 42 -2.99 4.41 2.85
CA LEU A 42 -2.03 4.09 3.90
C LEU A 42 -1.23 5.32 4.36
N LYS A 43 -0.84 6.19 3.42
CA LYS A 43 -0.18 7.46 3.75
C LYS A 43 -1.07 8.36 4.59
N MET A 44 -2.33 8.51 4.20
CA MET A 44 -3.29 9.36 4.90
C MET A 44 -3.69 8.81 6.27
N SER A 45 -3.75 7.49 6.44
CA SER A 45 -4.17 6.87 7.70
C SER A 45 -3.01 6.72 8.68
N ILE A 46 -1.90 6.15 8.23
CA ILE A 46 -0.79 5.71 9.10
C ILE A 46 0.42 6.63 8.92
N MET A 47 0.94 6.75 7.69
CA MET A 47 2.28 7.32 7.49
C MET A 47 2.35 8.82 7.81
N ARG A 48 1.23 9.55 7.78
CA ARG A 48 1.14 10.94 8.23
C ARG A 48 1.59 11.16 9.69
N TYR A 49 1.60 10.10 10.51
CA TYR A 49 2.05 10.18 11.91
C TYR A 49 3.57 9.95 12.03
N ALA A 50 4.20 9.34 11.03
CA ALA A 50 5.65 9.29 10.92
C ALA A 50 6.21 10.66 10.55
N ASP A 51 5.58 11.36 9.59
CA ASP A 51 5.99 12.71 9.16
C ASP A 51 5.89 13.76 10.28
N LYS A 52 5.12 13.49 11.34
CA LYS A 52 4.92 14.40 12.48
C LYS A 52 5.77 14.03 13.71
N ASP A 53 6.75 13.12 13.58
CA ASP A 53 7.53 12.53 14.68
C ASP A 53 6.67 11.93 15.80
N ARG A 54 5.43 11.50 15.49
CA ARG A 54 4.51 10.96 16.49
C ARG A 54 4.60 9.44 16.62
N CYS A 55 4.85 8.73 15.52
CA CYS A 55 4.95 7.27 15.52
C CYS A 55 5.58 6.75 14.21
N CYS A 56 6.41 5.70 14.31
CA CYS A 56 6.90 4.95 13.17
C CYS A 56 6.21 3.57 13.09
N PHE A 57 4.89 3.55 12.84
CA PHE A 57 4.23 2.30 12.43
C PHE A 57 4.44 2.13 10.93
N PHE A 58 5.14 1.08 10.54
CA PHE A 58 5.44 0.79 9.15
C PHE A 58 4.89 -0.58 8.76
N PRO A 59 3.82 -0.64 7.96
CA PRO A 59 3.18 -1.91 7.61
C PRO A 59 4.01 -2.65 6.55
N GLY A 60 5.16 -3.20 6.96
CA GLY A 60 6.16 -3.81 6.08
C GLY A 60 5.56 -4.87 5.13
N LYS A 61 4.78 -5.81 5.67
CA LYS A 61 4.08 -6.84 4.88
C LYS A 61 3.17 -6.26 3.80
N VAL A 62 2.54 -5.10 4.04
CA VAL A 62 1.69 -4.43 3.03
C VAL A 62 2.53 -3.87 1.89
N LEU A 63 3.71 -3.30 2.20
CA LEU A 63 4.62 -2.77 1.20
C LEU A 63 5.30 -3.88 0.40
N ASP A 64 5.66 -4.98 1.05
CA ASP A 64 6.19 -6.17 0.40
C ASP A 64 5.18 -6.74 -0.60
N GLU A 65 3.90 -6.80 -0.22
CA GLU A 65 2.83 -7.25 -1.11
C GLU A 65 2.60 -6.28 -2.28
N MET A 66 2.62 -4.96 -2.03
CA MET A 66 2.55 -3.97 -3.11
C MET A 66 3.67 -4.15 -4.13
N GLU A 67 4.90 -4.37 -3.66
CA GLU A 67 6.06 -4.59 -4.52
C GLU A 67 5.96 -5.95 -5.24
N GLY A 68 5.44 -6.98 -4.56
CA GLY A 68 5.14 -8.28 -5.13
C GLY A 68 4.17 -8.19 -6.31
N VAL A 69 3.05 -7.48 -6.12
CA VAL A 69 2.07 -7.23 -7.19
C VAL A 69 2.69 -6.42 -8.33
N CYS A 70 3.46 -5.38 -8.03
CA CYS A 70 4.13 -4.58 -9.07
C CYS A 70 5.10 -5.43 -9.89
N ARG A 71 5.87 -6.30 -9.23
CA ARG A 71 6.78 -7.26 -9.88
C ARG A 71 6.00 -8.26 -10.74
N PHE A 72 4.90 -8.80 -10.24
CA PHE A 72 4.03 -9.70 -11.00
C PHE A 72 3.53 -9.05 -12.28
N ILE A 73 3.01 -7.82 -12.21
CA ILE A 73 2.55 -7.05 -13.37
C ILE A 73 3.68 -6.81 -14.37
N ARG A 74 4.89 -6.51 -13.88
CA ARG A 74 6.07 -6.29 -14.73
C ARG A 74 6.50 -7.55 -15.49
N LEU A 75 6.43 -8.71 -14.86
CA LEU A 75 6.80 -9.98 -15.48
C LEU A 75 5.72 -10.56 -16.40
N ASN A 76 4.46 -10.14 -16.26
CA ASN A 76 3.32 -10.75 -16.94
C ASN A 76 2.53 -9.80 -17.86
N GLN A 77 3.19 -8.82 -18.49
CA GLN A 77 2.52 -7.84 -19.37
C GLN A 77 1.79 -8.45 -20.58
N GLY A 78 2.14 -9.68 -20.97
CA GLY A 78 1.54 -10.43 -22.08
C GLY A 78 0.37 -11.33 -21.69
N VAL A 79 0.00 -11.39 -20.41
CA VAL A 79 -1.02 -12.32 -19.89
C VAL A 79 -2.22 -11.53 -19.38
N PRO A 80 -3.47 -11.89 -19.77
CA PRO A 80 -4.65 -11.29 -19.18
C PRO A 80 -4.69 -11.53 -17.67
N ILE A 81 -4.85 -10.45 -16.90
CA ILE A 81 -4.95 -10.53 -15.45
C ILE A 81 -6.36 -10.20 -14.97
N ARG A 82 -6.72 -10.77 -13.81
CA ARG A 82 -7.91 -10.42 -13.04
C ARG A 82 -7.49 -9.56 -11.86
N PRO A 83 -7.74 -8.24 -11.89
CA PRO A 83 -7.30 -7.34 -10.82
C PRO A 83 -7.81 -7.74 -9.44
N TYR A 84 -9.01 -8.32 -9.35
CA TYR A 84 -9.58 -8.78 -8.08
C TYR A 84 -8.71 -9.85 -7.41
N ASP A 85 -8.32 -10.88 -8.15
CA ASP A 85 -7.56 -12.02 -7.61
C ASP A 85 -6.19 -11.57 -7.08
N ILE A 86 -5.55 -10.64 -7.79
CA ILE A 86 -4.20 -10.15 -7.46
C ILE A 86 -4.25 -9.14 -6.30
N LEU A 87 -5.29 -8.32 -6.23
CA LEU A 87 -5.38 -7.26 -5.22
C LEU A 87 -6.08 -7.70 -3.94
N HIS A 88 -6.70 -8.88 -3.89
CA HIS A 88 -7.48 -9.32 -2.73
C HIS A 88 -6.64 -9.33 -1.46
N GLU A 89 -5.49 -10.04 -1.47
CA GLU A 89 -4.59 -10.12 -0.32
C GLU A 89 -4.07 -8.73 0.06
N LEU A 90 -3.58 -7.94 -0.91
CA LEU A 90 -3.12 -6.57 -0.67
C LEU A 90 -4.17 -5.70 0.02
N ARG A 91 -5.44 -5.82 -0.40
CA ARG A 91 -6.54 -5.06 0.21
C ARG A 91 -6.77 -5.50 1.64
N ASP A 92 -6.84 -6.80 1.87
CA ASP A 92 -7.10 -7.38 3.19
C ASP A 92 -6.02 -6.96 4.20
N ILE A 93 -4.74 -7.20 3.89
CA ILE A 93 -3.63 -6.83 4.77
C ILE A 93 -3.52 -5.31 4.95
N SER A 94 -3.88 -4.51 3.94
CA SER A 94 -3.91 -3.05 4.07
C SER A 94 -4.99 -2.58 5.02
N SER A 95 -6.18 -3.17 4.98
CA SER A 95 -7.28 -2.87 5.89
C SER A 95 -6.92 -3.28 7.32
N MET A 96 -6.43 -4.51 7.52
CA MET A 96 -5.99 -4.99 8.84
C MET A 96 -4.91 -4.09 9.45
N ALA A 97 -3.95 -3.62 8.65
CA ALA A 97 -2.91 -2.71 9.14
C ALA A 97 -3.48 -1.35 9.58
N MET A 98 -4.46 -0.80 8.84
CA MET A 98 -5.11 0.46 9.20
C MET A 98 -5.97 0.32 10.45
N GLU A 99 -6.79 -0.73 10.54
CA GLU A 99 -7.61 -1.04 11.73
C GLU A 99 -6.73 -1.23 12.97
N HIS A 100 -5.67 -2.04 12.86
CA HIS A 100 -4.75 -2.24 13.97
C HIS A 100 -4.12 -0.92 14.44
N PHE A 101 -3.69 -0.08 13.50
CA PHE A 101 -3.15 1.23 13.82
C PHE A 101 -4.18 2.10 14.55
N GLU A 102 -5.42 2.17 14.04
CA GLU A 102 -6.48 3.01 14.61
C GLU A 102 -6.94 2.54 15.99
N GLU A 103 -7.04 1.22 16.22
CA GLU A 103 -7.56 0.66 17.46
C GLU A 103 -6.51 0.51 18.56
N ASN A 104 -5.26 0.19 18.20
CA ASN A 104 -4.23 -0.21 19.18
C ASN A 104 -3.13 0.83 19.34
N ILE A 105 -2.74 1.49 18.24
CA ILE A 105 -1.57 2.39 18.22
C ILE A 105 -2.02 3.83 18.43
N LEU A 106 -2.96 4.32 17.62
CA LEU A 106 -3.42 5.70 17.62
C LEU A 106 -3.94 6.19 18.99
N PRO A 107 -4.72 5.41 19.77
CA PRO A 107 -5.19 5.85 21.09
C PRO A 107 -4.03 6.08 22.06
N SER A 108 -3.00 5.22 21.99
CA SER A 108 -1.80 5.36 22.80
C SER A 108 -0.95 6.58 22.41
N LEU A 109 -1.02 7.03 21.16
CA LEU A 109 -0.37 8.26 20.70
C LEU A 109 -1.09 9.51 21.19
N HIS A 110 -2.42 9.49 21.28
CA HIS A 110 -3.21 10.60 21.81
C HIS A 110 -3.10 10.72 23.33
N LEU A 111 -2.98 9.60 24.05
CA LEU A 111 -2.83 9.61 25.51
C LEU A 111 -1.47 10.16 25.99
N LYS A 112 -0.44 10.12 25.14
CA LYS A 112 0.94 10.48 25.47
C LYS A 112 1.37 11.89 25.03
N SER A 113 0.43 12.76 24.64
CA SER A 113 0.75 14.17 24.43
C SER A 113 1.30 14.87 25.68
N ASP A 114 1.17 14.27 26.88
CA ASP A 114 1.70 14.84 28.13
C ASP A 114 2.93 14.14 28.75
N LEU A 115 3.34 12.91 28.38
CA LEU A 115 4.53 12.27 28.98
C LEU A 115 5.32 11.35 28.04
N GLY A 116 6.59 11.73 27.77
CA GLY A 116 7.70 10.81 27.50
C GLY A 116 7.80 10.16 26.11
N LYS A 117 8.33 10.90 25.12
CA LYS A 117 8.36 10.57 23.68
C LYS A 117 9.27 9.39 23.22
N LYS A 118 10.18 8.86 24.04
CA LYS A 118 11.22 7.90 23.56
C LYS A 118 10.87 6.41 23.68
N ALA A 119 9.96 6.02 24.57
CA ALA A 119 9.69 4.60 24.85
C ALA A 119 8.76 3.90 23.82
N PHE A 120 8.03 4.65 22.99
CA PHE A 120 7.08 4.09 22.02
C PHE A 120 7.75 3.55 20.74
N PHE A 121 8.85 4.17 20.33
CA PHE A 121 9.57 3.87 19.10
C PHE A 121 10.03 2.40 19.04
N PHE A 122 10.47 1.85 20.17
CA PHE A 122 10.93 0.45 20.25
C PHE A 122 9.79 -0.57 20.27
N ARG A 123 8.62 -0.23 20.83
CA ARG A 123 7.53 -1.20 21.02
C ARG A 123 6.65 -1.38 19.79
N ALA A 124 6.45 -0.31 18.99
CA ALA A 124 5.72 -0.41 17.72
C ALA A 124 6.51 -1.19 16.65
N MET A 125 7.84 -1.11 16.66
CA MET A 125 8.71 -1.87 15.74
C MET A 125 8.58 -3.39 15.94
N CYS A 126 8.38 -3.86 17.18
CA CYS A 126 8.22 -5.28 17.48
C CYS A 126 6.90 -5.88 16.95
N TYR A 127 5.81 -5.12 16.90
CA TYR A 127 4.51 -5.64 16.40
C TYR A 127 4.49 -5.83 14.88
N CYS A 128 5.27 -5.06 14.13
CA CYS A 128 5.39 -5.24 12.68
C CYS A 128 6.18 -6.51 12.29
N TYR A 129 6.99 -7.08 13.18
CA TYR A 129 7.80 -8.27 12.91
C TYR A 129 7.34 -9.54 13.66
N GLY A 130 6.53 -9.41 14.72
CA GLY A 130 6.31 -10.50 15.69
C GLY A 130 4.88 -11.00 15.87
N SER A 131 3.92 -10.67 15.01
CA SER A 131 2.51 -11.11 15.19
C SER A 131 1.86 -11.74 13.97
N ILE A 132 2.66 -12.15 12.98
CA ILE A 132 2.21 -13.07 11.92
C ILE A 132 3.07 -14.34 12.06
N GLY A 133 2.63 -15.23 12.93
CA GLY A 133 3.21 -16.53 13.22
C GLY A 133 2.24 -17.36 14.03
#